data_AF-A0A9E5AHS0-F1
#
_entry.id   AF-A0A9E5AHS0-F1
#
_cell.length_a   1.000
_cell.length_b   1.000
_cell.length_c   1.000
_cell.angle_alpha   90.00
_cell.angle_beta   90.00
_cell.angle_gamma   90.00
#
_symmetry.space_group_name_H-M   'P 1'
#
loop_
_entity.id
_entity.type
_entity.pdbx_description
1 polymer ?
#
loop_
_entity_poly.entity_id
_entity_poly.type
_entity_poly.pdbx_seq_one_letter_code
_entity_poly.pdbx_strand_id
1 'polypeptide(L)'
;TGLQPLLTTLASVPPVRRWTDVSFGDARKLNAPDLPWNPAQAVSVPGLNVLISGKIDRLDLSDLPGGATKALLTDYKTGNSPPGGRACVLRGGAEVQRALYRYAVTALLAPGQIAAQLHYLKDAQELLLEGASSATDDLLIAAIVAARQYLSAGLAVPGPGTWARYRTDELCFALPAAHTRTYRDRKAGPATEALRDLQALWAAS
;
A
#
# COMPACT_ATOMS: atom_id res chain seq x y z
N THR A 1 2.11 27.19 9.03
CA THR A 1 1.93 27.58 7.62
C THR A 1 3.17 27.22 6.79
N GLY A 2 3.56 25.94 6.68
CA GLY A 2 4.92 25.63 6.18
C GLY A 2 5.19 24.21 5.69
N LEU A 3 4.23 23.53 5.04
CA LEU A 3 4.47 22.22 4.40
C LEU A 3 4.21 22.21 2.88
N GLN A 4 3.82 23.34 2.27
CA GLN A 4 3.60 23.42 0.83
C GLN A 4 4.85 23.36 -0.08
N PRO A 5 6.08 23.73 0.32
CA PRO A 5 7.17 23.79 -0.67
C PRO A 5 7.70 22.42 -1.13
N LEU A 6 7.47 21.34 -0.38
CA LEU A 6 7.91 19.99 -0.77
C LEU A 6 6.97 19.31 -1.78
N LEU A 7 5.69 19.70 -1.78
CA LEU A 7 4.67 19.12 -2.67
C LEU A 7 4.89 19.54 -4.13
N THR A 8 5.39 20.76 -4.36
CA THR A 8 5.65 21.29 -5.71
C THR A 8 6.88 20.66 -6.38
N THR A 9 7.84 20.13 -5.61
CA THR A 9 9.11 19.62 -6.15
C THR A 9 9.02 18.18 -6.66
N LEU A 10 8.00 17.42 -6.22
CA LEU A 10 7.88 16.00 -6.59
C LEU A 10 7.26 15.80 -7.99
N ALA A 11 6.41 16.72 -8.47
CA ALA A 11 5.86 16.66 -9.83
C ALA A 11 6.67 17.48 -10.88
N SER A 12 7.54 18.38 -10.45
CA SER A 12 8.20 19.35 -11.36
C SER A 12 9.42 18.84 -12.12
N VAL A 13 9.95 17.66 -11.76
CA VAL A 13 11.09 17.07 -12.47
C VAL A 13 10.54 16.06 -13.48
N PRO A 14 10.72 16.28 -14.79
CA PRO A 14 10.23 15.34 -15.79
C PRO A 14 10.95 13.99 -15.65
N PRO A 15 10.23 12.87 -15.74
CA PRO A 15 10.85 11.56 -15.65
C PRO A 15 11.72 11.30 -16.88
N VAL A 16 12.90 10.75 -16.62
CA VAL A 16 13.84 10.29 -17.66
C VAL A 16 13.43 8.91 -18.15
N ARG A 17 12.87 8.09 -17.27
CA ARG A 17 12.35 6.76 -17.59
C ARG A 17 11.01 6.52 -16.93
N ARG A 18 10.12 5.81 -17.63
CA ARG A 18 8.76 5.49 -17.19
C ARG A 18 8.42 4.06 -17.57
N TRP A 19 7.79 3.37 -16.64
CA TRP A 19 7.28 2.02 -16.85
C TRP A 19 5.85 1.91 -16.35
N THR A 20 5.08 1.03 -16.99
CA THR A 20 3.75 0.60 -16.55
C THR A 20 3.79 -0.87 -16.20
N ASP A 21 2.87 -1.33 -15.35
CA ASP A 21 2.71 -2.76 -15.02
C ASP A 21 3.99 -3.41 -14.43
N VAL A 22 4.70 -2.68 -13.57
CA VAL A 22 6.02 -3.04 -13.05
C VAL A 22 5.89 -4.09 -11.95
N SER A 23 6.28 -5.33 -12.28
CA SER A 23 6.17 -6.46 -11.35
C SER A 23 7.37 -6.53 -10.40
N PHE A 24 7.14 -7.05 -9.19
CA PHE A 24 8.19 -7.31 -8.20
C PHE A 24 7.88 -8.56 -7.36
N GLY A 25 8.91 -9.22 -6.85
CA GLY A 25 8.78 -10.36 -5.94
C GLY A 25 8.12 -11.62 -6.51
N ASP A 26 7.87 -11.70 -7.82
CA ASP A 26 7.21 -12.86 -8.45
C ASP A 26 8.24 -13.75 -9.13
N ALA A 27 8.65 -14.82 -8.45
CA ALA A 27 9.64 -15.78 -8.95
C ALA A 27 9.23 -16.47 -10.28
N ARG A 28 7.95 -16.44 -10.66
CA ARG A 28 7.46 -16.97 -11.94
C ARG A 28 7.76 -16.02 -13.11
N LYS A 29 7.97 -14.73 -12.83
CA LYS A 29 8.32 -13.72 -13.82
C LYS A 29 9.84 -13.60 -13.89
N LEU A 30 10.48 -14.53 -14.58
CA LEU A 30 11.90 -14.44 -14.90
C LEU A 30 12.09 -13.55 -16.12
N ASN A 31 13.06 -12.63 -16.07
CA ASN A 31 13.57 -11.89 -17.22
C ASN A 31 12.51 -11.14 -18.06
N ALA A 32 11.72 -10.26 -17.43
CA ALA A 32 10.97 -9.28 -18.21
C ALA A 32 11.96 -8.25 -18.81
N PRO A 33 12.05 -8.12 -20.16
CA PRO A 33 12.93 -7.14 -20.75
C PRO A 33 12.47 -5.73 -20.38
N ASP A 34 13.45 -4.87 -20.09
CA ASP A 34 13.27 -3.42 -19.86
C ASP A 34 12.46 -3.03 -18.61
N LEU A 35 12.58 -3.77 -17.51
CA LEU A 35 12.17 -3.30 -16.18
C LEU A 35 13.35 -2.68 -15.41
N PRO A 36 13.08 -1.76 -14.47
CA PRO A 36 14.13 -1.13 -13.66
C PRO A 36 14.83 -2.10 -12.69
N TRP A 37 14.29 -3.31 -12.51
CA TRP A 37 14.88 -4.37 -11.70
C TRP A 37 14.45 -5.74 -12.24
N ASN A 38 15.06 -6.81 -11.72
CA ASN A 38 14.61 -8.17 -11.99
C ASN A 38 13.27 -8.44 -11.27
N PRO A 39 12.15 -8.71 -11.98
CA PRO A 39 10.84 -8.91 -11.35
C PRO A 39 10.77 -10.13 -10.42
N ALA A 40 11.69 -11.10 -10.55
CA ALA A 40 11.81 -12.24 -9.64
C ALA A 40 12.64 -11.94 -8.38
N GLN A 41 13.25 -10.76 -8.28
CA GLN A 41 14.01 -10.35 -7.10
C GLN A 41 13.09 -10.29 -5.88
N ALA A 42 13.45 -11.04 -4.84
CA ALA A 42 12.67 -11.16 -3.62
C ALA A 42 12.63 -9.83 -2.85
N VAL A 43 11.44 -9.39 -2.47
CA VAL A 43 11.23 -8.28 -1.53
C VAL A 43 10.85 -8.89 -0.18
N SER A 44 11.81 -8.96 0.72
CA SER A 44 11.60 -9.56 2.06
C SER A 44 11.27 -8.51 3.09
N VAL A 45 10.47 -8.88 4.09
CA VAL A 45 10.30 -8.10 5.32
C VAL A 45 11.28 -8.63 6.37
N PRO A 46 12.23 -7.80 6.86
CA PRO A 46 13.17 -8.20 7.90
C PRO A 46 12.47 -8.83 9.11
N GLY A 47 13.00 -9.95 9.59
CA GLY A 47 12.50 -10.64 10.79
C GLY A 47 11.22 -11.46 10.62
N LEU A 48 10.58 -11.46 9.43
CA LEU A 48 9.28 -12.10 9.26
C LEU A 48 9.24 -13.36 8.39
N ASN A 49 10.31 -13.67 7.66
CA ASN A 49 10.29 -14.70 6.61
C ASN A 49 9.03 -14.59 5.71
N VAL A 50 8.63 -13.34 5.44
CA VAL A 50 7.52 -12.98 4.55
C VAL A 50 8.13 -12.34 3.31
N LEU A 51 7.69 -12.81 2.15
CA LEU A 51 7.99 -12.24 0.86
C LEU A 51 6.78 -11.45 0.36
N ILE A 52 7.03 -10.25 -0.13
CA ILE A 52 6.02 -9.39 -0.74
C ILE A 52 6.21 -9.46 -2.24
N SER A 53 5.12 -9.68 -2.97
CA SER A 53 5.08 -9.64 -4.43
C SER A 53 3.90 -8.82 -4.90
N GLY A 54 4.01 -8.19 -6.06
CA GLY A 54 2.93 -7.40 -6.61
C GLY A 54 3.26 -6.82 -7.98
N LYS A 55 2.38 -5.91 -8.42
CA LYS A 55 2.52 -5.18 -9.67
C LYS A 55 2.14 -3.72 -9.45
N ILE A 56 3.09 -2.82 -9.68
CA ILE A 56 2.90 -1.37 -9.61
C ILE A 56 2.31 -0.91 -10.94
N ASP A 57 1.24 -0.12 -10.90
CA ASP A 57 0.57 0.39 -12.10
C ASP A 57 1.49 1.26 -12.96
N ARG A 58 2.19 2.24 -12.35
CA ARG A 58 3.21 3.06 -13.02
C ARG A 58 4.33 3.48 -12.08
N LEU A 59 5.56 3.42 -12.59
CA LEU A 59 6.76 3.97 -11.95
C LEU A 59 7.46 4.95 -12.88
N ASP A 60 7.73 6.14 -12.36
CA ASP A 60 8.49 7.20 -12.99
C ASP A 60 9.83 7.36 -12.24
N LEU A 61 10.96 7.31 -12.95
CA LEU A 61 12.28 7.62 -12.41
C LEU A 61 12.85 8.89 -13.03
N SER A 62 13.36 9.78 -12.18
CA SER A 62 14.03 11.03 -12.58
C SER A 62 15.40 11.10 -11.93
N ASP A 63 16.37 11.67 -12.64
CA ASP A 63 17.68 11.93 -12.07
C ASP A 63 17.63 13.21 -11.23
N LEU A 64 18.25 13.19 -10.05
CA LEU A 64 18.42 14.34 -9.17
C LEU A 64 19.88 14.84 -9.22
N PRO A 65 20.11 16.12 -8.86
CA PRO A 65 21.45 16.61 -8.62
C PRO A 65 22.21 15.73 -7.61
N GLY A 66 23.50 15.51 -7.85
CA GLY A 66 24.34 14.64 -7.01
C GLY A 66 24.22 13.14 -7.32
N GLY A 67 23.59 12.76 -8.43
CA GLY A 67 23.54 11.38 -8.92
C GLY A 67 22.50 10.48 -8.23
N ALA A 68 21.71 11.05 -7.32
CA ALA A 68 20.58 10.34 -6.72
C ALA A 68 19.43 10.20 -7.73
N THR A 69 18.60 9.18 -7.53
CA THR A 69 17.36 9.01 -8.31
C THR A 69 16.15 9.37 -7.47
N LYS A 70 15.15 9.93 -8.12
CA LYS A 70 13.81 10.17 -7.58
C LYS A 70 12.82 9.19 -8.21
N ALA A 71 12.04 8.52 -7.37
CA ALA A 71 10.99 7.61 -7.78
C ALA A 71 9.60 8.19 -7.47
N LEU A 72 8.70 8.17 -8.45
CA LEU A 72 7.28 8.48 -8.29
C LEU A 72 6.44 7.25 -8.68
N LEU A 73 5.71 6.73 -7.72
CA LEU A 73 4.75 5.64 -7.88
C LEU A 73 3.37 6.22 -8.14
N THR A 74 2.67 5.75 -9.17
CA THR A 74 1.28 6.11 -9.44
C THR A 74 0.42 4.86 -9.47
N ASP A 75 -0.61 4.83 -8.62
CA ASP A 75 -1.70 3.85 -8.62
C ASP A 75 -2.94 4.49 -9.27
N TYR A 76 -3.65 3.78 -10.14
CA TYR A 76 -4.82 4.32 -10.82
C TYR A 76 -6.13 3.91 -10.16
N LYS A 77 -7.05 4.86 -10.03
CA LYS A 77 -8.40 4.62 -9.54
C LYS A 77 -9.46 5.09 -10.53
N THR A 78 -10.40 4.21 -10.84
CA THR A 78 -11.53 4.49 -11.76
C THR A 78 -12.72 5.16 -11.08
N GLY A 79 -12.74 5.25 -9.75
CA GLY A 79 -13.83 5.86 -8.97
C GLY A 79 -13.75 7.39 -8.89
N ASN A 80 -14.68 7.98 -8.11
CA ASN A 80 -14.61 9.41 -7.76
C ASN A 80 -13.50 9.63 -6.73
N SER A 81 -12.85 10.78 -6.81
CA SER A 81 -11.97 11.22 -5.73
C SER A 81 -12.74 11.55 -4.44
N PRO A 82 -12.12 11.40 -3.26
CA PRO A 82 -12.75 11.77 -1.99
C PRO A 82 -12.99 13.30 -1.92
N PRO A 83 -14.11 13.73 -1.31
CA PRO A 83 -14.40 15.15 -1.13
C PRO A 83 -13.27 15.85 -0.37
N GLY A 84 -12.83 17.00 -0.88
CA GLY A 84 -11.81 17.83 -0.22
C GLY A 84 -10.36 17.43 -0.51
N GLY A 85 -10.10 16.40 -1.31
CA GLY A 85 -8.78 16.13 -1.89
C GLY A 85 -7.65 15.97 -0.87
N ARG A 86 -7.96 15.57 0.36
CA ARG A 86 -6.98 15.48 1.43
C ARG A 86 -6.13 14.24 1.24
N ALA A 87 -4.83 14.46 1.27
CA ALA A 87 -3.86 13.40 1.36
C ALA A 87 -4.00 12.73 2.75
N CYS A 88 -3.70 11.43 2.81
CA CYS A 88 -3.95 10.60 3.98
C CYS A 88 -2.81 9.59 4.15
N VAL A 89 -2.60 9.13 5.38
CA VAL A 89 -1.48 8.25 5.71
C VAL A 89 -1.79 6.81 5.30
N LEU A 90 -2.80 6.17 5.90
CA LEU A 90 -3.23 4.81 5.52
C LEU A 90 -4.74 4.66 5.29
N ARG A 91 -5.53 5.69 5.62
CA ARG A 91 -6.98 5.80 5.34
C ARG A 91 -7.76 4.54 5.70
N GLY A 92 -7.57 4.07 6.93
CA GLY A 92 -8.23 2.86 7.39
C GLY A 92 -7.77 1.58 6.70
N GLY A 93 -6.51 1.55 6.24
CA GLY A 93 -5.93 0.43 5.51
C GLY A 93 -6.10 0.51 3.98
N ALA A 94 -6.83 1.50 3.45
CA ALA A 94 -7.00 1.66 2.01
C ALA A 94 -5.69 1.97 1.27
N GLU A 95 -4.72 2.60 1.95
CA GLU A 95 -3.43 2.99 1.34
C GLU A 95 -2.29 2.01 1.61
N VAL A 96 -2.58 0.87 2.25
CA VAL A 96 -1.60 -0.21 2.49
C VAL A 96 -0.94 -0.65 1.20
N GLN A 97 -1.68 -0.71 0.09
CA GLN A 97 -1.13 -1.07 -1.21
C GLN A 97 -0.03 -0.10 -1.67
N ARG A 98 -0.26 1.21 -1.60
CA ARG A 98 0.74 2.21 -2.00
C ARG A 98 1.95 2.24 -1.05
N ALA A 99 1.73 2.02 0.24
CA ALA A 99 2.82 1.87 1.20
C ALA A 99 3.69 0.63 0.90
N LEU A 100 3.06 -0.50 0.53
CA LEU A 100 3.79 -1.71 0.09
C LEU A 100 4.60 -1.46 -1.19
N TYR A 101 4.04 -0.72 -2.16
CA TYR A 101 4.76 -0.37 -3.39
C TYR A 101 5.97 0.53 -3.11
N ARG A 102 5.81 1.50 -2.21
CA ARG A 102 6.91 2.35 -1.76
C ARG A 102 8.01 1.53 -1.10
N TYR A 103 7.64 0.65 -0.17
CA TYR A 103 8.58 -0.28 0.47
C TYR A 103 9.34 -1.13 -0.55
N ALA A 104 8.65 -1.71 -1.53
CA ALA A 104 9.26 -2.53 -2.57
C ALA A 104 10.29 -1.75 -3.39
N VAL A 105 9.97 -0.52 -3.82
CA VAL A 105 10.92 0.31 -4.58
C VAL A 105 12.10 0.75 -3.72
N THR A 106 11.88 1.08 -2.45
CA THR A 106 12.98 1.36 -1.51
C THR A 106 13.92 0.15 -1.40
N ALA A 107 13.38 -1.06 -1.25
CA ALA A 107 14.17 -2.28 -1.12
C ALA A 107 14.93 -2.65 -2.41
N LEU A 108 14.37 -2.37 -3.58
CA LEU A 108 14.93 -2.78 -4.88
C LEU A 108 15.89 -1.75 -5.50
N LEU A 109 15.63 -0.45 -5.31
CA LEU A 109 16.37 0.63 -5.97
C LEU A 109 17.05 1.61 -5.00
N ALA A 110 16.65 1.65 -3.73
CA ALA A 110 17.14 2.63 -2.74
C ALA A 110 17.23 4.08 -3.29
N PRO A 111 16.14 4.64 -3.86
CA PRO A 111 16.18 5.98 -4.43
C PRO A 111 16.44 7.03 -3.35
N GLY A 112 17.09 8.14 -3.73
CA GLY A 112 17.33 9.24 -2.80
C GLY A 112 16.06 10.01 -2.42
N GLN A 113 15.03 9.95 -3.27
CA GLN A 113 13.68 10.46 -2.97
C GLN A 113 12.63 9.51 -3.51
N ILE A 114 11.55 9.31 -2.76
CA ILE A 114 10.43 8.47 -3.17
C ILE A 114 9.09 9.10 -2.78
N ALA A 115 8.15 9.06 -3.72
CA ALA A 115 6.77 9.50 -3.53
C ALA A 115 5.81 8.46 -4.11
N ALA A 116 4.62 8.37 -3.53
CA ALA A 116 3.54 7.55 -4.04
C ALA A 116 2.26 8.37 -4.12
N GLN A 117 1.52 8.24 -5.23
CA GLN A 117 0.27 8.95 -5.46
C GLN A 117 -0.82 8.02 -5.99
N LEU A 118 -2.06 8.42 -5.75
CA LEU A 118 -3.26 7.87 -6.36
C LEU A 118 -3.74 8.83 -7.44
N HIS A 119 -3.95 8.35 -8.66
CA HIS A 119 -4.50 9.13 -9.75
C HIS A 119 -5.93 8.67 -10.06
N TYR A 120 -6.90 9.55 -9.80
CA TYR A 120 -8.32 9.32 -10.10
C TYR A 120 -8.61 9.68 -11.56
N LEU A 121 -8.89 8.67 -12.39
CA LEU A 121 -9.07 8.85 -13.83
C LEU A 121 -10.29 9.73 -14.18
N LYS A 122 -11.34 9.65 -13.36
CA LYS A 122 -12.60 10.35 -13.65
C LYS A 122 -12.50 11.86 -13.45
N ASP A 123 -11.82 12.27 -12.39
CA ASP A 123 -11.74 13.68 -11.97
C ASP A 123 -10.34 14.28 -12.21
N ALA A 124 -9.43 13.51 -12.84
CA ALA A 124 -8.02 13.84 -13.09
C ALA A 124 -7.26 14.33 -11.84
N GLN A 125 -7.66 13.83 -10.66
CA GLN A 125 -7.12 14.27 -9.38
C GLN A 125 -6.02 13.34 -8.89
N GLU A 126 -4.92 13.93 -8.46
CA GLU A 126 -3.79 13.23 -7.85
C GLU A 126 -3.77 13.46 -6.33
N LEU A 127 -3.67 12.36 -5.57
CA LEU A 127 -3.54 12.39 -4.11
C LEU A 127 -2.24 11.72 -3.70
N LEU A 128 -1.34 12.49 -3.09
CA LEU A 128 -0.10 11.95 -2.54
C LEU A 128 -0.37 11.14 -1.27
N LEU A 129 0.44 10.11 -1.05
CA LEU A 129 0.52 9.40 0.21
C LEU A 129 1.25 10.30 1.23
N GLU A 130 0.60 10.65 2.33
CA GLU A 130 1.23 11.44 3.38
C GLU A 130 2.10 10.57 4.31
N GLY A 131 3.01 11.23 5.01
CA GLY A 131 3.91 10.61 5.98
C GLY A 131 5.32 10.43 5.44
N ALA A 132 6.31 10.64 6.32
CA ALA A 132 7.69 10.28 6.02
C ALA A 132 7.75 8.79 5.69
N SER A 133 8.59 8.40 4.72
CA SER A 133 8.69 7.01 4.27
C SER A 133 8.81 6.07 5.46
N SER A 134 9.74 6.35 6.38
CA SER A 134 10.02 5.49 7.53
C SER A 134 8.82 5.23 8.45
N ALA A 135 8.07 6.25 8.88
CA ALA A 135 7.02 6.05 9.89
C ALA A 135 5.84 5.19 9.39
N THR A 136 5.40 5.42 8.15
CA THR A 136 4.32 4.63 7.54
C THR A 136 4.83 3.24 7.14
N ASP A 137 6.10 3.13 6.72
CA ASP A 137 6.72 1.83 6.43
C ASP A 137 6.86 1.01 7.73
N ASP A 138 7.27 1.61 8.85
CA ASP A 138 7.36 0.99 10.17
C ASP A 138 5.99 0.50 10.66
N LEU A 139 4.95 1.32 10.52
CA LEU A 139 3.56 0.93 10.85
C LEU A 139 3.09 -0.24 10.00
N LEU A 140 3.39 -0.23 8.70
CA LEU A 140 3.08 -1.32 7.78
C LEU A 140 3.81 -2.61 8.19
N ILE A 141 5.12 -2.53 8.48
CA ILE A 141 5.90 -3.69 8.92
C ILE A 141 5.32 -4.23 10.24
N ALA A 142 5.06 -3.37 11.23
CA ALA A 142 4.46 -3.77 12.50
C ALA A 142 3.11 -4.48 12.30
N ALA A 143 2.28 -3.99 11.38
CA ALA A 143 1.01 -4.64 11.04
C ALA A 143 1.20 -6.03 10.38
N ILE A 144 2.19 -6.19 9.49
CA ILE A 144 2.52 -7.50 8.90
C ILE A 144 3.02 -8.47 9.98
N VAL A 145 3.84 -8.00 10.94
CA VAL A 145 4.31 -8.79 12.08
C VAL A 145 3.12 -9.31 12.89
N ALA A 146 2.23 -8.41 13.30
CA ALA A 146 1.05 -8.75 14.10
C ALA A 146 0.12 -9.71 13.34
N ALA A 147 -0.16 -9.44 12.06
CA ALA A 147 -0.99 -10.29 11.24
C ALA A 147 -0.43 -11.73 11.12
N ARG A 148 0.89 -11.87 10.92
CA ARG A 148 1.54 -13.20 10.90
C ARG A 148 1.40 -13.92 12.24
N GLN A 149 1.63 -13.21 13.36
CA GLN A 149 1.51 -13.80 14.69
C GLN A 149 0.08 -14.29 14.95
N TYR A 150 -0.92 -13.48 14.62
CA TYR A 150 -2.32 -13.85 14.77
C TYR A 150 -2.70 -15.05 13.91
N LEU A 151 -2.32 -15.07 12.62
CA LEU A 151 -2.58 -16.21 11.75
C LEU A 151 -1.89 -17.48 12.26
N SER A 152 -0.64 -17.38 12.72
CA SER A 152 0.11 -18.52 13.27
C SER A 152 -0.50 -19.05 14.57
N ALA A 153 -1.16 -18.19 15.34
CA ALA A 153 -1.91 -18.54 16.55
C ALA A 153 -3.35 -19.03 16.26
N GLY A 154 -3.77 -19.12 14.99
CA GLY A 154 -5.12 -19.51 14.60
C GLY A 154 -6.17 -18.41 14.76
N LEU A 155 -5.75 -17.15 14.98
CA LEU A 155 -6.62 -15.98 15.13
C LEU A 155 -6.93 -15.34 13.77
N ALA A 156 -7.63 -16.09 12.90
CA ALA A 156 -8.15 -15.59 11.63
C ALA A 156 -9.57 -15.00 11.79
N VAL A 157 -9.71 -13.98 12.64
CA VAL A 157 -11.02 -13.38 12.96
C VAL A 157 -11.42 -12.27 11.96
N PRO A 158 -12.73 -11.93 11.84
CA PRO A 158 -13.20 -10.88 10.93
C PRO A 158 -12.52 -9.51 11.13
N GLY A 159 -12.01 -8.94 10.04
CA GLY A 159 -11.51 -7.55 10.02
C GLY A 159 -12.58 -6.55 9.55
N PRO A 160 -12.28 -5.24 9.52
CA PRO A 160 -13.22 -4.20 9.07
C PRO A 160 -13.79 -4.45 7.67
N GLY A 161 -12.96 -4.98 6.76
CA GLY A 161 -13.35 -5.33 5.40
C GLY A 161 -14.34 -6.50 5.29
N THR A 162 -14.43 -7.37 6.31
CA THR A 162 -15.34 -8.53 6.29
C THR A 162 -16.80 -8.11 6.15
N TRP A 163 -17.16 -6.92 6.62
CA TRP A 163 -18.53 -6.39 6.63
C TRP A 163 -18.85 -5.51 5.43
N ALA A 164 -17.93 -5.35 4.47
CA ALA A 164 -18.16 -4.54 3.28
C ALA A 164 -19.35 -5.09 2.46
N ARG A 165 -20.16 -4.17 1.91
CA ARG A 165 -21.35 -4.51 1.11
C ARG A 165 -20.98 -5.29 -0.16
N TYR A 166 -19.83 -4.98 -0.75
CA TYR A 166 -19.27 -5.67 -1.88
C TYR A 166 -18.00 -6.37 -1.42
N ARG A 167 -18.03 -7.71 -1.40
CA ARG A 167 -16.83 -8.54 -1.19
C ARG A 167 -16.27 -8.92 -2.54
N THR A 168 -15.14 -8.32 -2.91
CA THR A 168 -14.42 -8.60 -4.16
C THR A 168 -13.21 -9.51 -3.96
N ASP A 169 -12.99 -9.98 -2.74
CA ASP A 169 -11.88 -10.86 -2.38
C ASP A 169 -12.28 -12.33 -2.56
N GLU A 170 -11.59 -13.03 -3.44
CA GLU A 170 -11.77 -14.47 -3.72
C GLU A 170 -11.46 -15.36 -2.50
N LEU A 171 -10.73 -14.83 -1.51
CA LEU A 171 -10.37 -15.52 -0.28
C LEU A 171 -11.37 -15.28 0.87
N CYS A 172 -12.48 -14.57 0.62
CA CYS A 172 -13.51 -14.36 1.62
C CYS A 172 -14.28 -15.65 1.93
N PHE A 173 -14.25 -16.08 3.20
CA PHE A 173 -15.15 -17.11 3.68
C PHE A 173 -16.61 -16.68 3.55
N ALA A 174 -17.46 -17.65 3.18
CA ALA A 174 -18.90 -17.44 3.21
C ALA A 174 -19.34 -17.03 4.62
N LEU A 175 -20.10 -15.94 4.72
CA LEU A 175 -20.66 -15.53 6.00
C LEU A 175 -21.93 -16.31 6.32
N PRO A 176 -22.26 -16.49 7.62
CA PRO A 176 -23.52 -17.10 8.02
C PRO A 176 -24.74 -16.39 7.42
N ALA A 177 -25.83 -17.13 7.21
CA ALA A 177 -27.05 -16.62 6.58
C ALA A 177 -27.61 -15.34 7.25
N ALA A 178 -27.49 -15.22 8.57
CA ALA A 178 -27.95 -14.05 9.35
C ALA A 178 -26.83 -13.02 9.64
N HIS A 179 -25.83 -12.90 8.77
CA HIS A 179 -24.61 -12.16 9.12
C HIS A 179 -24.82 -10.66 9.39
N THR A 180 -25.75 -10.04 8.67
CA THR A 180 -26.10 -8.62 8.86
C THR A 180 -27.02 -8.34 10.05
N ARG A 181 -27.64 -9.37 10.65
CA ARG A 181 -28.62 -9.21 11.75
C ARG A 181 -28.11 -9.63 13.12
N THR A 182 -27.23 -10.63 13.19
CA THR A 182 -26.83 -11.20 14.50
C THR A 182 -25.36 -11.56 14.58
N TYR A 183 -24.76 -12.06 13.49
CA TYR A 183 -23.36 -12.49 13.52
C TYR A 183 -22.40 -11.30 13.69
N ARG A 184 -22.59 -10.23 12.89
CA ARG A 184 -21.77 -9.02 12.98
C ARG A 184 -21.79 -8.44 14.39
N ASP A 185 -22.98 -8.21 14.94
CA ASP A 185 -23.13 -7.58 16.25
C ASP A 185 -22.49 -8.41 17.36
N ARG A 186 -22.55 -9.74 17.26
CA ARG A 186 -21.92 -10.66 18.22
C ARG A 186 -20.41 -10.76 18.07
N LYS A 187 -19.87 -10.65 16.85
CA LYS A 187 -18.46 -10.95 16.57
C LYS A 187 -17.58 -9.72 16.36
N ALA A 188 -18.14 -8.57 16.01
CA ALA A 188 -17.37 -7.36 15.74
C ALA A 188 -16.56 -6.90 16.96
N GLY A 189 -17.17 -6.82 18.14
CA GLY A 189 -16.48 -6.42 19.38
C GLY A 189 -15.31 -7.35 19.74
N PRO A 190 -15.57 -8.67 19.92
CA PRO A 190 -14.49 -9.63 20.21
C PRO A 190 -13.41 -9.69 19.14
N ALA A 191 -13.75 -9.53 17.85
CA ALA A 191 -12.77 -9.51 16.78
C ALA A 191 -11.88 -8.27 16.82
N THR A 192 -12.46 -7.09 17.11
CA THR A 192 -11.71 -5.85 17.31
C THR A 192 -10.72 -5.96 18.47
N GLU A 193 -11.13 -6.58 19.58
CA GLU A 193 -10.24 -6.84 20.73
C GLU A 193 -9.11 -7.82 20.39
N ALA A 194 -9.45 -8.91 19.70
CA ALA A 194 -8.47 -9.91 19.28
C ALA A 194 -7.43 -9.37 18.29
N LEU A 195 -7.81 -8.36 17.49
CA LEU A 195 -6.95 -7.70 16.51
C LEU A 195 -6.46 -6.32 16.97
N ARG A 196 -6.39 -6.08 18.29
CA ARG A 196 -6.05 -4.76 18.86
C ARG A 196 -4.77 -4.14 18.29
N ASP A 197 -3.74 -4.94 18.00
CA ASP A 197 -2.45 -4.42 17.54
C ASP A 197 -2.53 -3.96 16.07
N LEU A 198 -3.56 -4.38 15.33
CA LEU A 198 -3.87 -3.90 13.98
C LEU A 198 -4.78 -2.67 13.98
N GLN A 199 -5.36 -2.27 15.13
CA GLN A 199 -6.25 -1.11 15.17
C GLN A 199 -5.51 0.18 14.80
N ALA A 200 -4.23 0.32 15.13
CA ALA A 200 -3.43 1.48 14.75
C ALA A 200 -3.35 1.67 13.21
N LEU A 201 -3.30 0.56 12.46
CA LEU A 201 -3.35 0.58 11.00
C LEU A 201 -4.68 1.13 10.48
N TRP A 202 -5.79 0.75 11.12
CA TRP A 202 -7.14 1.15 10.72
C TRP A 202 -7.55 2.52 11.25
N ALA A 203 -6.96 2.98 12.35
CA ALA A 203 -7.21 4.28 12.94
C ALA A 203 -6.37 5.40 12.29
N ALA A 204 -5.36 5.06 11.48
CA ALA A 204 -4.52 6.00 10.72
C ALA A 204 -5.27 6.60 9.49
N SER A 205 -6.47 7.14 9.74
CA SER A 205 -7.38 7.73 8.75
C SER A 205 -7.24 9.24 8.63
#